data_AF-A0A1M2VNU2-F1
#
_entry.id   AF-A0A1M2VNU2-F1
#
_cell.length_a   1.000
_cell.length_b   1.000
_cell.length_c   1.000
_cell.angle_alpha   90.00
_cell.angle_beta   90.00
_cell.angle_gamma   90.00
#
_symmetry.space_group_name_H-M   'P 1'
#
loop_
_entity.id
_entity.type
_entity.pdbx_description
1 polymer ?
#
loop_
_entity_poly.entity_id
_entity_poly.type
_entity_poly.pdbx_seq_one_letter_code
_entity_poly.pdbx_strand_id
1 'polypeptide(L)'
;MRQAIPLVSVLLAASPALAAYNLVKEYSGTDFFSGWDFYDNFDNTTNGKFHNALIMGDRGDVNWVSQGNATQSKIAYVNDAGHAIVKVDDTSFVPYNSKRDSVRVTTQDYFPVGTVVVFDATHLPFGCSVWPSFWMKGMNWPNGGEIDIFEGVNMMTTNQMALHTQSGCSLSSTATMTGKAGTTDCSSGTGCTVDETQNNSYGSSFNSAGGGVWAMQLETSGISIWFWTRNSVPDSVTNANKTIDPSGWGAPSASFGSSSCDINKFFAPQQMVIDITLCGDWAGVASEYQATCGGDGTASACYVDNVINNGTNYADAFFEISYIKAFSTDSSTLVASVVGGSTILATATAAVDSGSANEGLRIFPGLVGVTVASVVAAFSWVML
;
A
#
# COMPACT_ATOMS: atom_id res chain seq x y z
N MET A 1 -51.97 -3.40 56.42
CA MET A 1 -50.98 -4.05 55.54
C MET A 1 -50.48 -2.99 54.56
N ARG A 2 -49.26 -2.47 54.74
CA ARG A 2 -48.64 -1.52 53.81
C ARG A 2 -47.86 -2.33 52.77
N GLN A 3 -48.31 -2.30 51.52
CA GLN A 3 -47.60 -2.95 50.41
C GLN A 3 -46.41 -2.08 50.01
N ALA A 4 -45.21 -2.64 50.13
CA ALA A 4 -43.99 -2.05 49.59
C ALA A 4 -43.90 -2.39 48.10
N ILE A 5 -43.82 -1.36 47.25
CA ILE A 5 -43.57 -1.50 45.81
C ILE A 5 -42.05 -1.57 45.62
N PRO A 6 -41.49 -2.65 45.04
CA PRO A 6 -40.06 -2.70 44.75
C PRO A 6 -39.77 -1.80 43.55
N LEU A 7 -38.90 -0.81 43.76
CA LEU A 7 -38.27 -0.06 42.66
C LEU A 7 -37.32 -1.03 41.94
N VAL A 8 -37.69 -1.47 40.73
CA VAL A 8 -36.78 -2.16 39.82
C VAL A 8 -35.93 -1.08 39.14
N SER A 9 -34.69 -0.90 39.60
CA SER A 9 -33.69 -0.11 38.89
C SER A 9 -33.26 -0.88 37.64
N VAL A 10 -33.79 -0.47 36.49
CA VAL A 10 -33.29 -0.90 35.18
C VAL A 10 -31.93 -0.22 34.97
N LEU A 11 -30.83 -0.95 35.20
CA LEU A 11 -29.53 -0.56 34.66
C LEU A 11 -29.63 -0.67 33.13
N LEU A 12 -29.79 0.47 32.44
CA LEU A 12 -29.44 0.54 31.04
C LEU A 12 -27.93 0.36 30.95
N ALA A 13 -27.50 -0.85 30.58
CA ALA A 13 -26.17 -1.05 30.04
C ALA A 13 -26.11 -0.23 28.74
N ALA A 14 -25.46 0.92 28.79
CA ALA A 14 -25.07 1.62 27.57
C ALA A 14 -24.13 0.67 26.83
N SER A 15 -24.58 0.10 25.72
CA SER A 15 -23.68 -0.52 24.75
C SER A 15 -22.60 0.53 24.44
N PRO A 16 -21.30 0.20 24.52
CA PRO A 16 -20.29 1.13 24.04
C PRO A 16 -20.68 1.50 22.62
N ALA A 17 -20.84 2.79 22.34
CA ALA A 17 -20.98 3.26 20.98
C ALA A 17 -19.69 2.81 20.27
N LEU A 18 -19.79 1.79 19.41
CA LEU A 18 -18.70 1.42 18.53
C LEU A 18 -18.37 2.68 17.71
N ALA A 19 -17.11 3.10 17.76
CA ALA A 19 -16.68 4.32 17.10
C ALA A 19 -16.86 4.12 15.59
N ALA A 20 -17.82 4.83 14.99
CA ALA A 20 -17.90 4.95 13.55
C ALA A 20 -16.62 5.66 13.05
N TYR A 21 -15.90 5.03 12.12
CA TYR A 21 -14.72 5.66 11.50
C TYR A 21 -15.20 6.71 10.51
N ASN A 22 -14.61 7.90 10.53
CA ASN A 22 -14.97 9.01 9.65
C ASN A 22 -13.96 9.10 8.50
N LEU A 23 -14.43 9.43 7.29
CA LEU A 23 -13.56 9.61 6.13
C LEU A 23 -12.57 10.74 6.42
N VAL A 24 -11.28 10.43 6.34
CA VAL A 24 -10.19 11.40 6.52
C VAL A 24 -9.42 11.66 5.24
N LYS A 25 -9.41 10.71 4.30
CA LYS A 25 -8.76 10.87 3.00
C LYS A 25 -9.42 10.01 1.93
N GLU A 26 -9.49 10.55 0.73
CA GLU A 26 -9.84 9.81 -0.49
C GLU A 26 -8.82 10.15 -1.58
N TYR A 27 -8.30 9.12 -2.24
CA TYR A 27 -7.50 9.20 -3.45
C TYR A 27 -8.33 8.58 -4.58
N SER A 28 -8.88 9.42 -5.46
CA SER A 28 -9.74 8.99 -6.57
C SER A 28 -9.76 10.06 -7.68
N GLY A 29 -10.24 9.68 -8.86
CA GLY A 29 -10.46 10.60 -9.97
C GLY A 29 -9.17 11.25 -10.49
N THR A 30 -9.31 12.43 -11.08
CA THR A 30 -8.20 13.17 -11.70
C THR A 30 -7.09 13.55 -10.72
N ASP A 31 -7.44 13.64 -9.43
CA ASP A 31 -6.52 14.03 -8.37
C ASP A 31 -5.95 12.82 -7.62
N PHE A 32 -6.12 11.59 -8.13
CA PHE A 32 -5.65 10.37 -7.44
C PHE A 32 -4.18 10.48 -7.01
N PHE A 33 -3.30 10.93 -7.91
CA PHE A 33 -1.86 11.06 -7.65
C PHE A 33 -1.49 12.32 -6.85
N SER A 34 -2.45 13.16 -6.47
CA SER A 34 -2.21 14.30 -5.58
C SER A 34 -1.98 13.79 -4.16
N GLY A 35 -0.83 14.13 -3.57
CA GLY A 35 -0.43 13.64 -2.25
C GLY A 35 0.29 12.29 -2.29
N TRP A 36 0.83 11.90 -3.44
CA TRP A 36 1.73 10.77 -3.60
C TRP A 36 3.11 11.24 -4.06
N ASP A 37 4.15 10.65 -3.47
CA ASP A 37 5.52 10.83 -3.89
C ASP A 37 5.94 9.66 -4.79
N PHE A 38 6.44 9.97 -5.98
CA PHE A 38 7.04 8.99 -6.89
C PHE A 38 8.49 8.74 -6.47
N TYR A 39 8.88 7.47 -6.36
CA TYR A 39 10.16 7.11 -5.76
C TYR A 39 11.39 7.58 -6.55
N ASP A 40 11.30 7.64 -7.88
CA ASP A 40 12.33 8.16 -8.81
C ASP A 40 13.76 7.70 -8.50
N ASN A 41 13.97 6.38 -8.50
CA ASN A 41 15.22 5.76 -8.11
C ASN A 41 15.40 4.37 -8.74
N PHE A 42 16.59 3.80 -8.67
CA PHE A 42 16.74 2.36 -8.91
C PHE A 42 16.03 1.57 -7.82
N ASP A 43 15.62 0.33 -8.10
CA ASP A 43 15.05 -0.52 -7.06
C ASP A 43 16.09 -0.90 -6.02
N ASN A 44 16.11 -0.24 -4.88
CA ASN A 44 16.96 -0.61 -3.75
C ASN A 44 16.18 -1.38 -2.68
N THR A 45 14.93 -1.74 -2.95
CA THR A 45 13.97 -2.27 -1.97
C THR A 45 13.75 -3.76 -2.07
N THR A 46 13.97 -4.38 -3.24
CA THR A 46 13.98 -5.83 -3.41
C THR A 46 15.35 -6.28 -3.88
N ASN A 47 16.06 -7.23 -3.27
CA ASN A 47 17.36 -7.63 -3.78
C ASN A 47 17.19 -8.32 -5.14
N GLY A 48 17.64 -7.66 -6.21
CA GLY A 48 17.68 -8.24 -7.55
C GLY A 48 18.64 -9.42 -7.56
N LYS A 49 18.24 -10.57 -8.10
CA LYS A 49 19.08 -11.79 -8.11
C LYS A 49 20.02 -11.85 -9.30
N PHE A 50 19.89 -10.91 -10.24
CA PHE A 50 20.79 -10.78 -11.38
C PHE A 50 21.72 -9.59 -11.21
N HIS A 51 22.81 -9.78 -10.46
CA HIS A 51 24.07 -9.07 -10.71
C HIS A 51 25.26 -9.92 -10.28
N ASN A 52 26.30 -9.90 -11.12
CA ASN A 52 27.65 -10.25 -10.70
C ASN A 52 27.98 -9.46 -9.43
N ALA A 53 28.28 -10.16 -8.33
CA ALA A 53 28.58 -9.63 -7.01
C ALA A 53 29.78 -8.65 -6.92
N LEU A 54 30.27 -8.14 -8.07
CA LEU A 54 31.33 -7.15 -8.20
C LEU A 54 30.82 -5.70 -8.27
N ILE A 55 29.53 -5.46 -8.51
CA ILE A 55 28.92 -4.13 -8.38
C ILE A 55 27.88 -4.19 -7.26
N MET A 56 28.31 -3.90 -6.04
CA MET A 56 27.43 -3.74 -4.89
C MET A 56 26.46 -2.56 -5.16
N GLY A 57 25.16 -2.83 -5.27
CA GLY A 57 24.15 -1.77 -5.15
C GLY A 57 22.88 -1.95 -5.95
N ASP A 58 22.88 -2.77 -7.01
CA ASP A 58 21.75 -2.79 -7.94
C ASP A 58 20.78 -3.92 -7.61
N ARG A 59 19.63 -3.54 -7.05
CA ARG A 59 18.61 -4.43 -6.51
C ARG A 59 17.34 -4.27 -7.39
N GLY A 60 16.39 -5.21 -7.38
CA GLY A 60 15.23 -5.34 -8.28
C GLY A 60 15.56 -5.39 -9.78
N ASP A 61 14.59 -5.71 -10.63
CA ASP A 61 14.79 -5.68 -12.09
C ASP A 61 14.02 -4.53 -12.77
N VAL A 62 13.70 -3.49 -11.99
CA VAL A 62 13.00 -2.27 -12.43
C VAL A 62 13.77 -0.97 -12.18
N ASN A 63 13.50 0.05 -13.00
CA ASN A 63 13.76 1.44 -12.66
C ASN A 63 12.46 2.09 -12.17
N TRP A 64 12.46 2.66 -10.97
CA TRP A 64 11.33 3.47 -10.51
C TRP A 64 11.44 4.86 -11.14
N VAL A 65 10.52 5.22 -12.01
CA VAL A 65 10.59 6.50 -12.72
C VAL A 65 9.90 7.64 -11.95
N SER A 66 10.36 8.88 -12.19
CA SER A 66 9.66 10.09 -11.76
C SER A 66 8.22 10.18 -12.29
N GLN A 67 7.38 11.00 -11.64
CA GLN A 67 6.01 11.28 -12.09
C GLN A 67 5.96 11.82 -13.53
N GLY A 68 6.90 12.70 -13.90
CA GLY A 68 6.96 13.29 -15.23
C GLY A 68 7.20 12.23 -16.31
N ASN A 69 8.18 11.34 -16.07
CA ASN A 69 8.48 10.24 -16.97
C ASN A 69 7.34 9.22 -17.00
N ALA A 70 6.76 8.87 -15.84
CA ALA A 70 5.64 7.94 -15.75
C ALA A 70 4.42 8.44 -16.54
N THR A 71 4.12 9.74 -16.46
CA THR A 71 3.02 10.36 -17.19
C THR A 71 3.30 10.41 -18.69
N GLN A 72 4.53 10.77 -19.08
CA GLN A 72 4.94 10.86 -20.48
C GLN A 72 4.90 9.49 -21.16
N SER A 73 5.41 8.45 -20.50
CA SER A 73 5.42 7.07 -20.99
C SER A 73 4.10 6.33 -20.76
N LYS A 74 3.08 6.99 -20.18
CA LYS A 74 1.77 6.41 -19.86
C LYS A 74 1.85 5.14 -18.99
N ILE A 75 2.77 5.12 -18.04
CA ILE A 75 2.89 4.05 -17.04
C ILE A 75 2.37 4.43 -15.64
N ALA A 76 2.10 5.72 -15.40
CA ALA A 76 1.17 6.15 -14.34
C ALA A 76 0.32 7.33 -14.82
N TYR A 77 -1.01 7.20 -14.80
CA TYR A 77 -1.95 8.21 -15.27
C TYR A 77 -3.38 7.89 -14.81
N VAL A 78 -4.30 8.83 -14.97
CA VAL A 78 -5.74 8.59 -14.77
C VAL A 78 -6.38 8.34 -16.14
N ASN A 79 -7.10 7.23 -16.28
CA ASN A 79 -7.77 6.86 -17.53
C ASN A 79 -9.09 7.64 -17.73
N ASP A 80 -9.75 7.45 -18.88
CA ASP A 80 -10.98 8.16 -19.22
C ASP A 80 -12.18 7.82 -18.30
N ALA A 81 -12.12 6.69 -17.57
CA ALA A 81 -13.10 6.32 -16.56
C ALA A 81 -12.85 7.00 -15.20
N GLY A 82 -11.75 7.76 -15.07
CA GLY A 82 -11.36 8.39 -13.81
C GLY A 82 -10.62 7.45 -12.86
N HIS A 83 -10.21 6.26 -13.31
CA HIS A 83 -9.43 5.31 -12.53
C HIS A 83 -7.94 5.56 -12.68
N ALA A 84 -7.19 5.38 -11.60
CA ALA A 84 -5.75 5.46 -11.65
C ALA A 84 -5.14 4.19 -12.21
N ILE A 85 -4.24 4.37 -13.17
CA ILE A 85 -3.43 3.32 -13.78
C ILE A 85 -2.01 3.44 -13.24
N VAL A 86 -1.46 2.34 -12.75
CA VAL A 86 -0.04 2.17 -12.39
C VAL A 86 0.44 0.89 -13.06
N LYS A 87 1.42 0.94 -13.95
CA LYS A 87 1.84 -0.22 -14.76
C LYS A 87 3.34 -0.32 -14.97
N VAL A 88 3.77 -1.51 -15.38
CA VAL A 88 5.09 -1.77 -15.93
C VAL A 88 5.13 -1.29 -17.38
N ASP A 89 6.28 -0.79 -17.84
CA ASP A 89 6.50 -0.47 -19.26
C ASP A 89 6.42 -1.72 -20.15
N ASP A 90 5.39 -1.76 -20.99
CA ASP A 90 5.08 -2.84 -21.91
C ASP A 90 5.42 -2.52 -23.39
N THR A 91 6.12 -1.42 -23.64
CA THR A 91 6.37 -0.91 -25.00
C THR A 91 7.83 -0.83 -25.40
N SER A 92 8.73 -0.50 -24.46
CA SER A 92 10.13 -0.30 -24.79
C SER A 92 10.90 -1.60 -25.00
N PHE A 93 11.99 -1.49 -25.76
CA PHE A 93 13.04 -2.50 -25.82
C PHE A 93 14.06 -2.25 -24.71
N VAL A 94 14.26 -3.24 -23.84
CA VAL A 94 15.24 -3.19 -22.75
C VAL A 94 16.48 -4.01 -23.13
N PRO A 95 17.66 -3.41 -23.32
CA PRO A 95 18.89 -4.14 -23.61
C PRO A 95 19.29 -5.08 -22.46
N TYR A 96 20.05 -6.12 -22.78
CA TYR A 96 20.70 -6.94 -21.77
C TYR A 96 21.52 -6.06 -20.81
N ASN A 97 21.46 -6.37 -19.51
CA ASN A 97 22.08 -5.60 -18.42
C ASN A 97 21.44 -4.22 -18.16
N SER A 98 20.22 -3.98 -18.67
CA SER A 98 19.35 -2.84 -18.31
C SER A 98 18.08 -3.34 -17.62
N LYS A 99 17.36 -2.43 -16.97
CA LYS A 99 16.11 -2.72 -16.25
C LYS A 99 14.91 -2.15 -16.97
N ARG A 100 13.72 -2.63 -16.59
CA ARG A 100 12.45 -2.16 -17.13
C ARG A 100 11.84 -1.06 -16.28
N ASP A 101 11.25 -0.05 -16.90
CA ASP A 101 10.65 1.04 -16.15
C ASP A 101 9.33 0.59 -15.49
N SER A 102 9.14 1.00 -14.25
CA SER A 102 7.94 0.79 -13.46
C SER A 102 7.76 1.94 -12.47
N VAL A 103 6.72 1.87 -11.64
CA VAL A 103 6.34 2.93 -10.72
C VAL A 103 6.17 2.39 -9.31
N ARG A 104 6.76 3.13 -8.37
CA ARG A 104 6.51 3.03 -6.93
C ARG A 104 6.05 4.40 -6.44
N VAL A 105 4.86 4.45 -5.85
CA VAL A 105 4.31 5.66 -5.25
C VAL A 105 4.03 5.44 -3.77
N THR A 106 4.23 6.47 -2.95
CA THR A 106 3.96 6.43 -1.50
C THR A 106 3.17 7.66 -1.10
N THR A 107 2.13 7.51 -0.27
CA THR A 107 1.34 8.67 0.19
C THR A 107 2.18 9.61 1.04
N GLN A 108 1.91 10.91 0.96
CA GLN A 108 2.47 11.92 1.88
C GLN A 108 1.80 11.84 3.26
N ASP A 109 0.53 11.41 3.29
CA ASP A 109 -0.25 11.18 4.50
C ASP A 109 0.15 9.88 5.20
N TYR A 110 0.17 9.93 6.53
CA TYR A 110 0.31 8.82 7.46
C TYR A 110 -1.00 8.62 8.23
N PHE A 111 -1.34 7.36 8.44
CA PHE A 111 -2.59 6.92 9.06
C PHE A 111 -2.30 6.21 10.39
N PRO A 112 -2.81 6.72 11.52
CA PRO A 112 -2.52 6.16 12.84
C PRO A 112 -3.30 4.86 13.11
N VAL A 113 -2.97 4.20 14.21
CA VAL A 113 -3.85 3.19 14.81
C VAL A 113 -5.21 3.82 15.09
N GLY A 114 -6.29 3.11 14.80
CA GLY A 114 -7.63 3.68 14.72
C GLY A 114 -8.07 3.99 13.28
N THR A 115 -7.52 3.29 12.27
CA THR A 115 -7.79 3.54 10.85
C THR A 115 -8.34 2.31 10.14
N VAL A 116 -9.32 2.53 9.25
CA VAL A 116 -9.76 1.59 8.22
C VAL A 116 -9.38 2.13 6.84
N VAL A 117 -8.69 1.32 6.04
CA VAL A 117 -8.34 1.61 4.65
C VAL A 117 -9.17 0.73 3.73
N VAL A 118 -9.73 1.30 2.68
CA VAL A 118 -10.47 0.60 1.62
C VAL A 118 -9.75 0.82 0.30
N PHE A 119 -9.41 -0.27 -0.40
CA PHE A 119 -8.75 -0.28 -1.70
C PHE A 119 -9.67 -0.98 -2.72
N ASP A 120 -10.19 -0.22 -3.67
CA ASP A 120 -11.08 -0.70 -4.72
C ASP A 120 -10.35 -0.72 -6.06
N ALA A 121 -10.22 -1.91 -6.66
CA ALA A 121 -9.58 -2.09 -7.95
C ALA A 121 -10.45 -2.92 -8.90
N THR A 122 -10.41 -2.58 -10.19
CA THR A 122 -11.05 -3.34 -11.28
C THR A 122 -10.06 -4.26 -11.98
N HIS A 123 -8.77 -3.95 -11.90
CA HIS A 123 -7.69 -4.75 -12.47
C HIS A 123 -6.50 -4.76 -11.52
N LEU A 124 -5.89 -5.94 -11.36
CA LEU A 124 -4.61 -6.13 -10.69
C LEU A 124 -3.55 -6.59 -11.70
N PRO A 125 -2.31 -6.13 -11.53
CA PRO A 125 -1.18 -6.60 -12.32
C PRO A 125 -0.91 -8.08 -12.06
N PHE A 126 -0.59 -8.85 -13.08
CA PHE A 126 -0.04 -10.20 -12.93
C PHE A 126 0.79 -10.58 -14.16
N GLY A 127 1.55 -11.66 -14.06
CA GLY A 127 2.39 -12.15 -15.16
C GLY A 127 3.71 -12.68 -14.65
N CYS A 128 4.40 -13.45 -15.49
CA CYS A 128 5.74 -13.94 -15.15
C CYS A 128 6.69 -12.78 -14.86
N SER A 129 7.49 -12.92 -13.78
CA SER A 129 8.32 -11.90 -13.14
C SER A 129 7.60 -10.82 -12.36
N VAL A 130 6.30 -10.61 -12.55
CA VAL A 130 5.56 -9.49 -11.95
C VAL A 130 5.38 -9.71 -10.44
N TRP A 131 5.78 -8.71 -9.65
CA TRP A 131 5.56 -8.67 -8.20
C TRP A 131 4.89 -7.34 -7.84
N PRO A 132 3.56 -7.34 -7.76
CA PRO A 132 2.82 -6.14 -7.41
C PRO A 132 2.40 -6.13 -5.95
N SER A 133 2.24 -4.92 -5.41
CA SER A 133 1.86 -4.73 -4.02
C SER A 133 0.98 -3.49 -3.82
N PHE A 134 0.03 -3.61 -2.90
CA PHE A 134 -0.59 -2.49 -2.19
C PHE A 134 -0.45 -2.78 -0.70
N TRP A 135 0.36 -1.97 -0.05
CA TRP A 135 0.84 -2.23 1.29
C TRP A 135 0.99 -0.92 2.07
N MET A 136 1.31 -1.06 3.35
CA MET A 136 1.50 0.09 4.23
C MET A 136 2.77 -0.07 5.06
N LYS A 137 3.44 1.04 5.36
CA LYS A 137 4.69 1.07 6.15
C LYS A 137 4.80 2.27 7.08
N GLY A 138 5.45 2.08 8.21
CA GLY A 138 5.85 3.18 9.09
C GLY A 138 6.99 4.03 8.52
N MET A 139 7.15 5.26 9.03
CA MET A 139 8.19 6.21 8.60
C MET A 139 9.60 5.62 8.68
N ASN A 140 9.91 4.93 9.79
CA ASN A 140 11.19 4.28 10.04
C ASN A 140 11.14 2.79 9.67
N TRP A 141 10.82 2.48 8.42
CA TRP A 141 10.75 1.10 7.94
C TRP A 141 12.12 0.38 8.06
N PRO A 142 12.16 -0.88 8.54
CA PRO A 142 11.04 -1.75 8.93
C PRO A 142 10.59 -1.62 10.40
N ASN A 143 11.24 -0.77 11.20
CA ASN A 143 10.98 -0.64 12.64
C ASN A 143 9.58 -0.13 12.99
N GLY A 144 8.95 0.60 12.07
CA GLY A 144 7.58 1.10 12.22
C GLY A 144 6.49 0.11 11.79
N GLY A 145 6.87 -1.13 11.46
CA GLY A 145 5.97 -2.15 10.93
C GLY A 145 5.64 -1.97 9.45
N GLU A 146 5.15 -3.05 8.87
CA GLU A 146 4.70 -3.17 7.48
C GLU A 146 3.48 -4.10 7.42
N ILE A 147 2.51 -3.73 6.57
CA ILE A 147 1.23 -4.40 6.41
C ILE A 147 0.97 -4.60 4.91
N ASP A 148 1.07 -5.85 4.46
CA ASP A 148 0.82 -6.22 3.08
C ASP A 148 -0.64 -6.60 2.91
N ILE A 149 -1.41 -5.69 2.33
CA ILE A 149 -2.87 -5.83 2.15
C ILE A 149 -3.14 -6.66 0.91
N PHE A 150 -2.41 -6.33 -0.16
CA PHE A 150 -2.40 -7.06 -1.41
C PHE A 150 -0.95 -7.28 -1.84
N GLU A 151 -0.56 -8.54 -2.03
CA GLU A 151 0.76 -8.90 -2.52
C GLU A 151 0.72 -10.29 -3.18
N GLY A 152 1.49 -10.44 -4.26
CA GLY A 152 1.65 -11.72 -4.95
C GLY A 152 2.81 -11.69 -5.90
N VAL A 153 3.12 -12.84 -6.51
CA VAL A 153 4.18 -12.93 -7.51
C VAL A 153 3.80 -13.81 -8.68
N ASN A 154 4.40 -13.54 -9.83
CA ASN A 154 4.31 -14.37 -11.02
C ASN A 154 2.85 -14.65 -11.42
N MET A 155 2.53 -15.94 -11.62
CA MET A 155 1.18 -16.41 -11.95
C MET A 155 0.43 -17.00 -10.74
N MET A 156 0.70 -16.52 -9.51
CA MET A 156 -0.13 -16.87 -8.36
C MET A 156 -1.61 -16.58 -8.65
N THR A 157 -2.51 -17.36 -8.04
CA THR A 157 -3.96 -17.24 -8.26
C THR A 157 -4.71 -16.70 -7.05
N THR A 158 -4.01 -16.51 -5.93
CA THR A 158 -4.57 -16.00 -4.68
C THR A 158 -3.65 -14.94 -4.10
N ASN A 159 -4.25 -13.96 -3.44
CA ASN A 159 -3.53 -12.93 -2.68
C ASN A 159 -2.81 -13.55 -1.47
N GLN A 160 -1.62 -13.04 -1.13
CA GLN A 160 -0.98 -13.28 0.15
C GLN A 160 -1.01 -11.98 0.96
N MET A 161 -1.51 -12.05 2.20
CA MET A 161 -1.44 -10.95 3.16
C MET A 161 -0.33 -11.24 4.16
N ALA A 162 0.37 -10.21 4.63
CA ALA A 162 1.45 -10.38 5.58
C ALA A 162 1.61 -9.20 6.54
N LEU A 163 2.28 -9.46 7.66
CA LEU A 163 2.88 -8.42 8.49
C LEU A 163 4.37 -8.66 8.64
N HIS A 164 5.14 -7.57 8.60
CA HIS A 164 6.56 -7.57 8.95
C HIS A 164 6.83 -6.65 10.13
N THR A 165 7.55 -7.15 11.13
CA THR A 165 7.83 -6.43 12.38
C THR A 165 9.23 -6.75 12.89
N GLN A 166 9.66 -6.03 13.94
CA GLN A 166 10.73 -6.51 14.81
C GLN A 166 10.29 -7.77 15.60
N SER A 167 11.25 -8.46 16.23
CA SER A 167 10.97 -9.67 17.01
C SER A 167 9.96 -9.46 18.14
N GLY A 168 9.04 -10.42 18.29
CA GLY A 168 8.04 -10.47 19.36
C GLY A 168 6.59 -10.21 18.93
N CYS A 169 6.29 -10.25 17.64
CA CYS A 169 4.94 -10.26 17.09
C CYS A 169 4.76 -11.55 16.27
N SER A 170 3.62 -12.22 16.46
CA SER A 170 3.26 -13.42 15.69
C SER A 170 1.76 -13.50 15.41
N LEU A 171 1.43 -14.20 14.33
CA LEU A 171 0.06 -14.61 14.02
C LEU A 171 -0.42 -15.64 15.05
N SER A 172 -1.55 -15.36 15.69
CA SER A 172 -2.13 -16.23 16.70
C SER A 172 -2.69 -17.52 16.10
N SER A 173 -2.41 -18.67 16.71
CA SER A 173 -3.00 -19.96 16.31
C SER A 173 -4.51 -20.06 16.58
N THR A 174 -5.08 -19.14 17.34
CA THR A 174 -6.52 -19.05 17.62
C THR A 174 -7.21 -17.91 16.88
N ALA A 175 -6.53 -17.28 15.92
CA ALA A 175 -7.12 -16.23 15.10
C ALA A 175 -8.36 -16.77 14.35
N THR A 176 -9.46 -16.03 14.41
CA THR A 176 -10.66 -16.34 13.62
C THR A 176 -10.58 -15.61 12.29
N MET A 177 -10.30 -16.34 11.23
CA MET A 177 -10.15 -15.81 9.87
C MET A 177 -10.53 -16.86 8.83
N THR A 178 -10.83 -16.45 7.60
CA THR A 178 -11.18 -17.35 6.49
C THR A 178 -9.98 -17.78 5.65
N GLY A 179 -8.89 -17.01 5.68
CA GLY A 179 -7.63 -17.33 5.03
C GLY A 179 -6.86 -18.45 5.71
N LYS A 180 -5.83 -18.95 5.03
CA LYS A 180 -4.96 -20.02 5.54
C LYS A 180 -3.66 -19.43 6.08
N ALA A 181 -3.39 -19.67 7.36
CA ALA A 181 -2.11 -19.27 7.96
C ALA A 181 -0.92 -19.95 7.25
N GLY A 182 0.08 -19.14 6.90
CA GLY A 182 1.39 -19.58 6.44
C GLY A 182 2.42 -19.47 7.56
N THR A 183 3.46 -18.66 7.34
CA THR A 183 4.45 -18.36 8.39
C THR A 183 3.77 -17.58 9.52
N THR A 184 4.10 -17.88 10.78
CA THR A 184 3.45 -17.22 11.93
C THR A 184 4.32 -16.18 12.62
N ASP A 185 5.65 -16.20 12.44
CA ASP A 185 6.56 -15.22 13.02
C ASP A 185 6.70 -13.99 12.11
N CYS A 186 6.19 -12.84 12.58
CA CYS A 186 6.19 -11.60 11.82
C CYS A 186 7.58 -10.95 11.70
N SER A 187 8.57 -11.46 12.46
CA SER A 187 9.97 -11.04 12.35
C SER A 187 10.82 -11.93 11.46
N SER A 188 10.23 -13.01 10.92
CA SER A 188 10.88 -13.83 9.91
C SER A 188 11.05 -13.06 8.60
N GLY A 189 11.95 -13.50 7.72
CA GLY A 189 12.20 -12.84 6.43
C GLY A 189 10.96 -12.75 5.53
N THR A 190 10.02 -13.69 5.65
CA THR A 190 8.75 -13.69 4.92
C THR A 190 7.64 -12.93 5.64
N GLY A 191 7.89 -12.43 6.84
CA GLY A 191 6.82 -11.97 7.72
C GLY A 191 5.90 -13.12 8.15
N CYS A 192 4.82 -12.77 8.85
CA CYS A 192 3.76 -13.71 9.18
C CYS A 192 2.66 -13.58 8.13
N THR A 193 2.35 -14.68 7.44
CA THR A 193 1.56 -14.67 6.22
C THR A 193 0.21 -15.36 6.40
N VAL A 194 -0.77 -14.90 5.63
CA VAL A 194 -2.08 -15.52 5.47
C VAL A 194 -2.41 -15.55 3.97
N ASP A 195 -2.57 -16.74 3.42
CA ASP A 195 -3.02 -16.94 2.04
C ASP A 195 -4.54 -16.77 1.96
N GLU A 196 -5.01 -15.97 1.02
CA GLU A 196 -6.43 -15.92 0.68
C GLU A 196 -6.87 -17.26 0.04
N THR A 197 -8.09 -17.69 0.33
CA THR A 197 -8.64 -18.96 -0.16
C THR A 197 -9.59 -18.78 -1.35
N GLN A 198 -10.03 -17.56 -1.60
CA GLN A 198 -10.80 -17.20 -2.79
C GLN A 198 -9.89 -17.10 -4.03
N ASN A 199 -10.07 -18.00 -5.00
CA ASN A 199 -9.28 -18.07 -6.24
C ASN A 199 -9.38 -16.83 -7.16
N ASN A 200 -10.29 -15.91 -6.89
CA ASN A 200 -10.46 -14.65 -7.61
C ASN A 200 -9.95 -13.45 -6.80
N SER A 201 -9.05 -13.68 -5.84
CA SER A 201 -8.37 -12.63 -5.09
C SER A 201 -7.09 -12.11 -5.75
N TYR A 202 -6.57 -12.78 -6.77
CA TYR A 202 -5.42 -12.30 -7.54
C TYR A 202 -5.44 -12.81 -8.99
N GLY A 203 -4.64 -12.18 -9.84
CA GLY A 203 -4.38 -12.58 -11.22
C GLY A 203 -5.59 -12.47 -12.14
N SER A 204 -5.54 -13.22 -13.24
CA SER A 204 -6.57 -13.21 -14.29
C SER A 204 -7.99 -13.48 -13.78
N SER A 205 -8.14 -14.26 -12.71
CA SER A 205 -9.45 -14.58 -12.11
C SER A 205 -10.05 -13.39 -11.36
N PHE A 206 -9.23 -12.55 -10.72
CA PHE A 206 -9.68 -11.28 -10.15
C PHE A 206 -10.14 -10.33 -11.26
N ASN A 207 -9.31 -10.14 -12.29
CA ASN A 207 -9.59 -9.22 -13.40
C ASN A 207 -10.88 -9.62 -14.14
N SER A 208 -11.04 -10.93 -14.42
CA SER A 208 -12.24 -11.46 -15.09
C SER A 208 -13.51 -11.35 -14.24
N ALA A 209 -13.39 -11.24 -12.92
CA ALA A 209 -14.53 -11.07 -12.01
C ALA A 209 -15.00 -9.60 -11.91
N GLY A 210 -14.38 -8.66 -12.64
CA GLY A 210 -14.61 -7.22 -12.51
C GLY A 210 -13.91 -6.61 -11.29
N GLY A 211 -12.88 -7.30 -10.81
CA GLY A 211 -12.06 -6.92 -9.66
C GLY A 211 -12.72 -7.19 -8.30
N GLY A 212 -12.48 -6.29 -7.36
CA GLY A 212 -12.84 -6.47 -5.96
C GLY A 212 -12.31 -5.38 -5.06
N VAL A 213 -12.54 -5.56 -3.76
CA VAL A 213 -12.23 -4.56 -2.74
C VAL A 213 -11.52 -5.25 -1.58
N TRP A 214 -10.41 -4.65 -1.15
CA TRP A 214 -9.80 -4.93 0.14
C TRP A 214 -10.22 -3.88 1.15
N ALA A 215 -10.44 -4.32 2.39
CA ALA A 215 -10.46 -3.42 3.54
C ALA A 215 -9.47 -3.90 4.58
N MET A 216 -8.69 -2.97 5.15
CA MET A 216 -7.77 -3.23 6.25
C MET A 216 -8.17 -2.36 7.43
N GLN A 217 -8.32 -2.96 8.61
CA GLN A 217 -8.54 -2.28 9.88
C GLN A 217 -7.27 -2.39 10.74
N LEU A 218 -6.70 -1.26 11.15
CA LEU A 218 -5.57 -1.14 12.05
C LEU A 218 -6.05 -0.60 13.40
N GLU A 219 -6.11 -1.46 14.41
CA GLU A 219 -6.62 -1.15 15.74
C GLU A 219 -5.69 -1.65 16.85
N THR A 220 -5.85 -1.14 18.07
CA THR A 220 -5.05 -1.63 19.21
C THR A 220 -5.31 -3.10 19.53
N SER A 221 -6.49 -3.62 19.14
CA SER A 221 -6.87 -5.02 19.29
C SER A 221 -6.27 -5.96 18.25
N GLY A 222 -5.69 -5.41 17.17
CA GLY A 222 -5.12 -6.20 16.08
C GLY A 222 -5.27 -5.54 14.72
N ILE A 223 -4.73 -6.22 13.70
CA ILE A 223 -4.92 -5.87 12.29
C ILE A 223 -5.82 -6.92 11.65
N SER A 224 -6.83 -6.50 10.91
CA SER A 224 -7.73 -7.39 10.17
C SER A 224 -7.85 -6.95 8.72
N ILE A 225 -7.85 -7.90 7.80
CA ILE A 225 -7.92 -7.65 6.35
C ILE A 225 -9.05 -8.49 5.76
N TRP A 226 -9.93 -7.86 5.00
CA TRP A 226 -11.02 -8.50 4.26
C TRP A 226 -10.77 -8.37 2.77
N PHE A 227 -11.17 -9.40 2.03
CA PHE A 227 -11.30 -9.34 0.59
C PHE A 227 -12.71 -9.72 0.16
N TRP A 228 -13.30 -8.91 -0.72
CA TRP A 228 -14.53 -9.21 -1.43
C TRP A 228 -14.32 -9.10 -2.92
N THR A 229 -14.68 -10.15 -3.68
CA THR A 229 -14.83 -10.01 -5.13
C THR A 229 -15.95 -9.02 -5.46
N ARG A 230 -15.89 -8.39 -6.63
CA ARG A 230 -16.78 -7.28 -7.04
C ARG A 230 -18.26 -7.48 -6.68
N ASN A 231 -18.80 -8.67 -6.93
CA ASN A 231 -20.23 -8.97 -6.72
C ASN A 231 -20.59 -9.28 -5.24
N SER A 232 -19.62 -9.37 -4.33
CA SER A 232 -19.82 -9.64 -2.91
C SER A 232 -19.41 -8.48 -2.00
N VAL A 233 -19.03 -7.33 -2.57
CA VAL A 233 -18.68 -6.13 -1.79
C VAL A 233 -19.90 -5.66 -0.99
N PRO A 234 -19.82 -5.54 0.35
CA PRO A 234 -20.95 -5.12 1.16
C PRO A 234 -21.40 -3.69 0.83
N ASP A 235 -22.71 -3.43 0.94
CA ASP A 235 -23.27 -2.07 0.75
C ASP A 235 -22.66 -1.04 1.70
N SER A 236 -22.24 -1.45 2.91
CA SER A 236 -21.57 -0.59 3.88
C SER A 236 -20.18 -0.14 3.43
N VAL A 237 -19.55 -0.85 2.49
CA VAL A 237 -18.27 -0.48 1.86
C VAL A 237 -18.53 0.33 0.59
N THR A 238 -19.39 -0.19 -0.31
CA THR A 238 -19.72 0.46 -1.59
C THR A 238 -20.24 1.88 -1.40
N ASN A 239 -21.09 2.10 -0.37
CA ASN A 239 -21.71 3.39 -0.10
C ASN A 239 -20.96 4.23 0.94
N ALA A 240 -19.78 3.81 1.39
CA ALA A 240 -18.99 4.54 2.38
C ALA A 240 -18.43 5.85 1.78
N ASN A 241 -19.11 6.96 2.07
CA ASN A 241 -18.74 8.31 1.61
C ASN A 241 -18.41 9.29 2.75
N LYS A 242 -18.72 8.93 3.99
CA LYS A 242 -18.50 9.78 5.17
C LYS A 242 -18.06 8.99 6.37
N THR A 243 -18.65 7.82 6.57
CA THR A 243 -18.33 6.93 7.67
C THR A 243 -18.30 5.49 7.20
N ILE A 244 -17.60 4.64 7.95
CA ILE A 244 -17.57 3.19 7.72
C ILE A 244 -17.68 2.45 9.06
N ASP A 245 -18.36 1.31 9.06
CA ASP A 245 -18.56 0.45 10.22
C ASP A 245 -18.24 -1.01 9.84
N PRO A 246 -17.15 -1.59 10.38
CA PRO A 246 -16.73 -2.95 10.06
C PRO A 246 -17.48 -4.04 10.84
N SER A 247 -18.35 -3.69 11.81
CA SER A 247 -19.00 -4.66 12.70
C SER A 247 -19.88 -5.70 11.98
N GLY A 248 -20.38 -5.36 10.79
CA GLY A 248 -21.22 -6.23 9.95
C GLY A 248 -20.48 -6.99 8.86
N TRP A 249 -19.15 -6.88 8.76
CA TRP A 249 -18.38 -7.47 7.64
C TRP A 249 -18.13 -8.97 7.73
N GLY A 250 -18.39 -9.56 8.90
CA GLY A 250 -18.12 -10.98 9.14
C GLY A 250 -16.63 -11.24 9.39
N ALA A 251 -16.24 -12.52 9.30
CA ALA A 251 -14.87 -12.93 9.55
C ALA A 251 -13.91 -12.35 8.48
N PRO A 252 -12.75 -11.79 8.88
CA PRO A 252 -11.75 -11.31 7.94
C PRO A 252 -11.03 -12.46 7.22
N SER A 253 -10.45 -12.14 6.07
CA SER A 253 -9.51 -13.01 5.35
C SER A 253 -8.25 -13.28 6.18
N ALA A 254 -7.68 -12.23 6.79
CA ALA A 254 -6.56 -12.34 7.71
C ALA A 254 -6.84 -11.61 9.02
N SER A 255 -6.44 -12.19 10.16
CA SER A 255 -6.60 -11.57 11.48
C SER A 255 -5.34 -11.75 12.33
N PHE A 256 -4.68 -10.65 12.63
CA PHE A 256 -3.48 -10.56 13.44
C PHE A 256 -3.82 -9.93 14.79
N GLY A 257 -4.29 -10.75 15.73
CA GLY A 257 -4.77 -10.29 17.04
C GLY A 257 -3.67 -9.83 17.99
N SER A 258 -3.99 -8.87 18.87
CA SER A 258 -2.98 -8.23 19.71
C SER A 258 -2.45 -9.07 20.88
N SER A 259 -3.06 -10.23 21.15
CA SER A 259 -2.60 -11.15 22.20
C SER A 259 -1.21 -11.74 21.92
N SER A 260 -0.82 -11.85 20.66
CA SER A 260 0.50 -12.32 20.21
C SER A 260 1.29 -11.24 19.44
N CYS A 261 0.76 -10.03 19.32
CA CYS A 261 1.38 -8.92 18.61
C CYS A 261 0.91 -7.56 19.16
N ASP A 262 1.72 -6.91 20.00
CA ASP A 262 1.35 -5.58 20.54
C ASP A 262 1.39 -4.52 19.43
N ILE A 263 0.21 -4.13 18.93
CA ILE A 263 0.10 -3.23 17.78
C ILE A 263 0.73 -1.87 18.05
N ASN A 264 0.56 -1.31 19.26
CA ASN A 264 1.13 -0.02 19.63
C ASN A 264 2.65 -0.04 19.74
N LYS A 265 3.24 -1.22 19.95
CA LYS A 265 4.69 -1.40 19.99
C LYS A 265 5.29 -1.53 18.59
N PHE A 266 4.63 -2.26 17.70
CA PHE A 266 5.22 -2.67 16.42
C PHE A 266 4.78 -1.83 15.22
N PHE A 267 3.64 -1.14 15.30
CA PHE A 267 3.10 -0.35 14.20
C PHE A 267 2.98 1.12 14.59
N ALA A 268 3.80 1.94 13.93
CA ALA A 268 3.68 3.40 13.96
C ALA A 268 2.53 3.85 13.04
N PRO A 269 2.21 5.15 12.94
CA PRO A 269 1.37 5.61 11.83
C PRO A 269 1.99 5.21 10.48
N GLN A 270 1.14 4.76 9.56
CA GLN A 270 1.53 4.09 8.32
C GLN A 270 1.26 4.95 7.08
N GLN A 271 2.17 4.96 6.10
CA GLN A 271 1.91 5.43 4.73
C GLN A 271 1.41 4.28 3.87
N MET A 272 0.64 4.58 2.83
CA MET A 272 0.28 3.60 1.80
C MET A 272 1.33 3.61 0.68
N VAL A 273 1.59 2.45 0.11
CA VAL A 273 2.51 2.25 -1.01
C VAL A 273 1.82 1.42 -2.08
N ILE A 274 2.00 1.82 -3.34
CA ILE A 274 1.63 1.01 -4.51
C ILE A 274 2.90 0.86 -5.34
N ASP A 275 3.26 -0.37 -5.68
CA ASP A 275 4.35 -0.63 -6.60
C ASP A 275 4.16 -1.91 -7.42
N ILE A 276 4.91 -1.99 -8.51
CA ILE A 276 5.08 -3.22 -9.28
C ILE A 276 6.57 -3.39 -9.55
N THR A 277 7.25 -4.21 -8.76
CA THR A 277 8.63 -4.62 -9.08
C THR A 277 8.61 -5.86 -9.98
N LEU A 278 9.80 -6.26 -10.43
CA LEU A 278 10.01 -7.44 -11.24
C LEU A 278 11.10 -8.31 -10.60
N CYS A 279 10.88 -9.62 -10.64
CA CYS A 279 11.80 -10.63 -10.12
C CYS A 279 12.15 -10.40 -8.64
N GLY A 280 13.36 -9.92 -8.35
CA GLY A 280 13.77 -9.62 -6.99
C GLY A 280 13.79 -10.83 -6.04
N ASP A 281 13.60 -10.54 -4.76
CA ASP A 281 13.75 -11.50 -3.66
C ASP A 281 12.69 -12.58 -3.58
N TRP A 282 11.55 -12.37 -4.26
CA TRP A 282 10.42 -13.29 -4.25
C TRP A 282 10.07 -13.80 -5.64
N ALA A 283 9.58 -12.96 -6.55
CA ALA A 283 9.19 -13.39 -7.89
C ALA A 283 10.36 -14.00 -8.70
N GLY A 284 11.58 -13.54 -8.43
CA GLY A 284 12.83 -13.97 -9.08
C GLY A 284 13.52 -15.15 -8.39
N VAL A 285 13.01 -15.66 -7.28
CA VAL A 285 13.51 -16.92 -6.70
C VAL A 285 13.31 -18.02 -7.72
N ALA A 286 14.38 -18.75 -8.06
CA ALA A 286 14.33 -19.77 -9.11
C ALA A 286 13.21 -20.81 -8.91
N SER A 287 12.95 -21.24 -7.68
CA SER A 287 11.86 -22.17 -7.36
C SER A 287 10.47 -21.55 -7.56
N GLU A 288 10.27 -20.31 -7.10
CA GLU A 288 8.98 -19.61 -7.21
C GLU A 288 8.65 -19.26 -8.65
N TYR A 289 9.64 -18.76 -9.40
CA TYR A 289 9.53 -18.49 -10.82
C TYR A 289 9.26 -19.77 -11.60
N GLN A 290 10.05 -20.83 -11.39
CA GLN A 290 9.86 -22.09 -12.11
C GLN A 290 8.49 -22.73 -11.83
N ALA A 291 7.98 -22.63 -10.60
CA ALA A 291 6.70 -23.21 -10.20
C ALA A 291 5.51 -22.69 -11.02
N THR A 292 5.58 -21.45 -11.51
CA THR A 292 4.46 -20.77 -12.16
C THR A 292 4.76 -20.33 -13.60
N CYS A 293 6.02 -20.21 -13.99
CA CYS A 293 6.47 -19.62 -15.25
C CYS A 293 7.35 -20.52 -16.12
N GLY A 294 7.73 -21.71 -15.65
CA GLY A 294 8.39 -22.71 -16.52
C GLY A 294 9.84 -22.38 -16.94
N GLY A 295 10.56 -21.59 -16.14
CA GLY A 295 11.97 -21.26 -16.36
C GLY A 295 12.95 -22.44 -16.25
N ASP A 296 14.21 -22.20 -16.64
CA ASP A 296 15.28 -23.21 -16.70
C ASP A 296 15.85 -23.64 -15.32
N GLY A 297 15.28 -23.11 -14.23
CA GLY A 297 15.70 -23.37 -12.85
C GLY A 297 16.91 -22.54 -12.39
N THR A 298 17.42 -21.62 -13.21
CA THR A 298 18.48 -20.69 -12.83
C THR A 298 17.92 -19.43 -12.16
N ALA A 299 18.75 -18.78 -11.33
CA ALA A 299 18.41 -17.49 -10.73
C ALA A 299 18.27 -16.35 -11.76
N SER A 300 18.81 -16.54 -12.98
CA SER A 300 18.73 -15.56 -14.07
C SER A 300 17.49 -15.70 -14.94
N ALA A 301 16.77 -16.82 -14.86
CA ALA A 301 15.64 -17.12 -15.75
C ALA A 301 14.60 -16.00 -15.75
N CYS A 302 14.19 -15.53 -14.57
CA CYS A 302 13.20 -14.47 -14.43
C CYS A 302 13.57 -13.21 -15.24
N TYR A 303 14.81 -12.75 -15.11
CA TYR A 303 15.32 -11.56 -15.81
C TYR A 303 15.45 -11.79 -17.32
N VAL A 304 16.11 -12.87 -17.71
CA VAL A 304 16.43 -13.16 -19.13
C VAL A 304 15.16 -13.43 -19.93
N ASP A 305 14.17 -14.10 -19.33
CA ASP A 305 12.94 -14.50 -20.00
C ASP A 305 11.94 -13.35 -20.12
N ASN A 306 11.93 -12.40 -19.18
CA ASN A 306 10.85 -11.40 -19.09
C ASN A 306 11.30 -9.94 -19.09
N VAL A 307 12.41 -9.59 -18.42
CA VAL A 307 12.71 -8.17 -18.13
C VAL A 307 13.29 -7.49 -19.36
N ILE A 308 14.18 -8.15 -20.07
CA ILE A 308 14.86 -7.62 -21.26
C ILE A 308 14.01 -7.77 -22.54
N ASN A 309 14.49 -7.23 -23.65
CA ASN A 309 13.81 -7.19 -24.94
C ASN A 309 12.50 -6.37 -24.89
N ASN A 310 11.55 -6.68 -25.78
CA ASN A 310 10.28 -5.97 -25.89
C ASN A 310 9.34 -6.32 -24.73
N GLY A 311 8.68 -5.31 -24.14
CA GLY A 311 7.80 -5.48 -22.97
C GLY A 311 6.42 -6.08 -23.24
N THR A 312 6.15 -6.69 -24.39
CA THR A 312 4.79 -7.11 -24.77
C THR A 312 4.17 -8.16 -23.84
N ASN A 313 4.98 -8.83 -23.02
CA ASN A 313 4.55 -9.75 -21.97
C ASN A 313 3.93 -9.06 -20.75
N TYR A 314 4.03 -7.74 -20.63
CA TYR A 314 3.50 -6.94 -19.50
C TYR A 314 2.15 -6.29 -19.77
N ALA A 315 1.41 -6.74 -20.78
CA ALA A 315 0.09 -6.17 -21.12
C ALA A 315 -0.90 -6.21 -19.94
N ASP A 316 -0.81 -7.25 -19.10
CA ASP A 316 -1.64 -7.42 -17.90
C ASP A 316 -0.93 -6.95 -16.60
N ALA A 317 0.24 -6.32 -16.69
CA ALA A 317 1.00 -5.86 -15.52
C ALA A 317 0.65 -4.41 -15.15
N PHE A 318 -0.64 -4.17 -14.88
CA PHE A 318 -1.13 -2.87 -14.39
C PHE A 318 -2.20 -2.98 -13.31
N PHE A 319 -2.17 -2.04 -12.37
CA PHE A 319 -3.31 -1.73 -11.53
C PHE A 319 -4.29 -0.84 -12.29
N GLU A 320 -5.58 -1.09 -12.15
CA GLU A 320 -6.64 -0.12 -12.40
C GLU A 320 -7.43 0.08 -11.10
N ILE A 321 -7.28 1.26 -10.51
CA ILE A 321 -7.73 1.59 -9.16
C ILE A 321 -8.88 2.59 -9.26
N SER A 322 -10.05 2.20 -8.74
CA SER A 322 -11.22 3.05 -8.68
C SER A 322 -11.02 4.15 -7.62
N TYR A 323 -10.62 3.75 -6.41
CA TYR A 323 -10.31 4.66 -5.31
C TYR A 323 -9.53 3.95 -4.19
N ILE A 324 -8.86 4.77 -3.37
CA ILE A 324 -8.41 4.39 -2.03
C ILE A 324 -9.02 5.36 -1.03
N LYS A 325 -9.69 4.85 0.01
CA LYS A 325 -10.28 5.66 1.09
C LYS A 325 -9.70 5.26 2.43
N ALA A 326 -9.40 6.25 3.25
CA ALA A 326 -9.03 6.06 4.65
C ALA A 326 -10.08 6.69 5.56
N PHE A 327 -10.53 5.92 6.54
CA PHE A 327 -11.44 6.35 7.58
C PHE A 327 -10.76 6.18 8.93
N SER A 328 -10.91 7.15 9.84
CA SER A 328 -10.29 7.06 11.15
C SER A 328 -11.25 7.48 12.27
N THR A 329 -11.04 6.91 13.45
CA THR A 329 -11.71 7.34 14.69
C THR A 329 -11.24 8.74 15.11
N ASP A 330 -9.97 9.06 14.85
CA ASP A 330 -9.41 10.39 14.96
C ASP A 330 -9.57 11.10 13.61
N SER A 331 -10.31 12.20 13.54
CA SER A 331 -10.68 12.87 12.28
C SER A 331 -9.52 13.61 11.57
N SER A 332 -8.32 13.04 11.56
CA SER A 332 -7.13 13.64 10.97
C SER A 332 -6.18 12.61 10.36
N THR A 333 -5.53 13.01 9.27
CA THR A 333 -4.29 12.37 8.81
C THR A 333 -3.08 13.06 9.45
N LEU A 334 -1.93 12.37 9.44
CA LEU A 334 -0.66 12.94 9.85
C LEU A 334 0.22 13.18 8.61
N VAL A 335 1.07 14.20 8.64
CA VAL A 335 2.06 14.46 7.59
C VAL A 335 3.44 14.63 8.20
N ALA A 336 4.47 14.20 7.46
CA ALA A 336 5.85 14.44 7.87
C ALA A 336 6.17 15.94 7.85
N SER A 337 6.81 16.43 8.90
CA SER A 337 7.23 17.82 9.05
C SER A 337 8.62 17.89 9.67
N VAL A 338 9.47 18.79 9.18
CA VAL A 338 10.83 18.97 9.70
C VAL A 338 10.83 20.10 10.73
N VAL A 339 11.13 19.77 11.99
CA VAL A 339 11.25 20.73 13.09
C VAL A 339 12.62 20.56 13.75
N GLY A 340 13.43 21.61 13.75
CA GLY A 340 14.74 21.58 14.40
C GLY A 340 15.73 20.56 13.81
N GLY A 341 15.58 20.17 12.54
CA GLY A 341 16.42 19.18 11.88
C GLY A 341 16.00 17.71 12.13
N SER A 342 14.89 17.46 12.82
CA SER A 342 14.28 16.14 12.96
C SER A 342 12.93 16.09 12.26
N THR A 343 12.62 14.95 11.64
CA THR A 343 11.31 14.71 11.04
C THR A 343 10.36 14.20 12.12
N ILE A 344 9.21 14.86 12.25
CA ILE A 344 8.11 14.48 13.14
C ILE A 344 6.82 14.30 12.34
N LEU A 345 5.87 13.56 12.88
CA LEU A 345 4.51 13.48 12.34
C LEU A 345 3.63 14.54 13.02
N ALA A 346 3.05 15.44 12.22
CA ALA A 346 2.13 16.47 12.67
C ALA A 346 0.75 16.27 12.07
N THR A 347 -0.30 16.63 12.80
CA THR A 347 -1.68 16.60 12.30
C THR A 347 -1.82 17.51 11.09
N ALA A 348 -2.27 16.95 9.97
CA ALA A 348 -2.68 17.76 8.83
C ALA A 348 -3.94 18.54 9.22
N THR A 349 -3.82 19.85 9.40
CA THR A 349 -5.00 20.71 9.52
C THR A 349 -5.58 20.86 8.12
N ALA A 350 -6.87 20.56 7.94
CA ALA A 350 -7.56 20.88 6.70
C ALA A 350 -7.33 22.35 6.39
N ALA A 351 -6.72 22.67 5.25
CA ALA A 351 -6.72 24.02 4.74
C ALA A 351 -8.20 24.39 4.55
N VAL A 352 -8.69 25.31 5.39
CA VAL A 352 -10.04 25.86 5.23
C VAL A 352 -10.04 26.57 3.88
N ASP A 353 -10.72 25.97 2.90
CA ASP A 353 -11.08 26.66 1.67
C ASP A 353 -12.00 27.83 2.05
N SER A 354 -11.38 28.99 2.25
CA SER A 354 -12.11 30.23 2.42
C SER A 354 -12.56 30.70 1.04
N GLY A 355 -13.64 30.09 0.56
CA GLY A 355 -14.47 30.68 -0.47
C GLY A 355 -14.83 32.10 -0.03
N SER A 356 -14.30 33.09 -0.72
CA SER A 356 -14.73 34.48 -0.58
C SER A 356 -14.90 35.11 -1.95
N ALA A 357 -16.16 35.11 -2.38
CA ALA A 357 -16.67 36.14 -3.26
C ALA A 357 -16.68 37.47 -2.48
N ASN A 358 -15.83 38.43 -2.86
CA ASN A 358 -16.30 39.78 -3.19
C ASN A 358 -15.21 40.65 -3.82
N GLU A 359 -15.66 41.48 -4.75
CA GLU A 359 -14.89 42.51 -5.43
C GLU A 359 -14.27 43.54 -4.47
N GLY A 360 -13.09 44.06 -4.82
CA GLY A 360 -12.46 45.14 -4.06
C GLY A 360 -11.05 45.54 -4.51
N LEU A 361 -10.96 46.19 -5.67
CA LEU A 361 -10.05 47.29 -6.03
C LEU A 361 -8.70 47.49 -5.24
N ARG A 362 -7.61 47.48 -6.03
CA ARG A 362 -6.39 48.35 -5.98
C ARG A 362 -5.15 47.97 -5.14
N ILE A 363 -4.04 47.80 -5.89
CA ILE A 363 -2.72 48.50 -5.84
C ILE A 363 -1.52 47.54 -5.81
N PHE A 364 -0.72 47.57 -6.89
CA PHE A 364 0.67 47.11 -6.91
C PHE A 364 1.56 48.05 -6.09
N PRO A 365 2.47 47.50 -5.28
CA PRO A 365 3.90 47.70 -5.53
C PRO A 365 4.64 46.38 -5.38
N GLY A 366 5.59 46.01 -6.23
CA GLY A 366 6.85 46.71 -6.43
C GLY A 366 7.97 45.78 -5.94
N LEU A 367 8.82 45.36 -6.88
CA LEU A 367 10.06 44.60 -6.69
C LEU A 367 10.84 45.02 -5.44
N VAL A 368 11.26 44.04 -4.63
CA VAL A 368 12.59 44.02 -4.03
C VAL A 368 13.11 42.58 -4.10
N GLY A 369 14.11 42.37 -4.94
CA GLY A 369 14.87 41.13 -4.98
C GLY A 369 15.80 41.02 -3.79
N VAL A 370 15.93 39.81 -3.25
CA VAL A 370 17.08 39.41 -2.43
C VAL A 370 17.59 38.10 -3.00
N THR A 371 18.63 38.22 -3.81
CA THR A 371 19.55 37.13 -4.15
C THR A 371 20.25 36.65 -2.89
N VAL A 372 20.01 35.41 -2.48
CA VAL A 372 20.92 34.69 -1.58
C VAL A 372 21.59 33.60 -2.40
N ALA A 373 22.84 33.87 -2.78
CA ALA A 373 23.74 32.88 -3.32
C ALA A 373 24.22 31.99 -2.16
N SER A 374 23.96 30.69 -2.25
CA SER A 374 24.56 29.71 -1.35
C SER A 374 25.37 28.71 -2.17
N VAL A 375 26.67 28.93 -2.02
CA VAL A 375 27.86 28.18 -2.41
C VAL A 375 27.67 26.66 -2.46
N VAL A 376 28.04 26.10 -3.62
CA VAL A 376 28.36 24.69 -3.85
C VAL A 376 29.52 24.29 -2.95
N ALA A 377 29.30 23.30 -2.07
CA ALA A 377 30.38 22.56 -1.43
C ALA A 377 30.26 21.09 -1.82
N ALA A 378 31.05 20.71 -2.83
CA ALA A 378 31.38 19.34 -3.12
C ALA A 378 32.19 18.77 -1.96
N PHE A 379 31.73 17.68 -1.36
CA PHE A 379 32.59 16.80 -0.58
C PHE A 379 32.60 15.43 -1.22
N SER A 380 33.81 15.07 -1.65
CA SER A 380 34.22 13.78 -2.17
C SER A 380 35.15 13.14 -1.11
N TRP A 381 35.27 11.80 -1.17
CA TRP A 381 36.18 10.91 -0.42
C TRP A 381 35.69 10.49 0.99
N VAL A 382 35.83 9.25 1.49
CA VAL A 382 36.40 7.98 0.98
C VAL A 382 35.94 6.84 1.93
N MET A 383 35.95 5.62 1.39
CA MET A 383 35.95 4.28 2.03
C MET A 383 35.91 4.19 3.57
N LEU A 384 34.94 3.43 4.06
CA LEU A 384 35.16 2.15 4.78
C LEU A 384 33.91 1.27 4.65
#